data_AF-A0AAP6WPG9-F1
#
_entry.id   AF-A0AAP6WPG9-F1
#
_cell.length_a   1.000
_cell.length_b   1.000
_cell.length_c   1.000
_cell.angle_alpha   90.00
_cell.angle_beta   90.00
_cell.angle_gamma   90.00
#
_symmetry.space_group_name_H-M   'P 1'
#
loop_
_entity.id
_entity.type
_entity.pdbx_description
1 polymer ?
#
loop_
_entity_poly.entity_id
_entity_poly.type
_entity_poly.pdbx_seq_one_letter_code
_entity_poly.pdbx_strand_id
1 'polypeptide(L)' 'MKRNLKFKFKRLEKGLTQTQLREKAKTSIQAIVDIERGKSIDGLRVGTLKKLAKALDTTVQELFFSDEE' A
#
# COMPACT_ATOMS: atom_id res chain seq x y z
N MET A 1 6.41 13.49 -10.53
CA MET A 1 6.01 12.09 -10.23
C MET A 1 4.90 12.12 -9.19
N LYS A 2 3.71 11.58 -9.49
CA LYS A 2 2.59 11.54 -8.53
C LYS A 2 2.99 10.65 -7.33
N ARG A 3 2.55 10.97 -6.10
CA ARG A 3 2.82 10.16 -4.89
C ARG A 3 1.51 9.56 -4.37
N ASN A 4 1.51 8.32 -3.91
CA ASN A 4 0.36 7.77 -3.17
C ASN A 4 0.50 8.11 -1.68
N LEU A 5 0.07 9.31 -1.32
CA LEU A 5 0.17 9.80 0.06
C LEU A 5 -0.76 9.06 1.01
N LYS A 6 -1.93 8.61 0.54
CA LYS A 6 -2.92 7.87 1.34
C LYS A 6 -2.34 6.58 1.90
N PHE A 7 -1.71 5.76 1.04
CA PHE A 7 -1.04 4.54 1.46
C PHE A 7 0.10 4.81 2.46
N LYS A 8 0.93 5.83 2.17
CA LYS A 8 2.05 6.19 3.04
C LYS A 8 1.57 6.64 4.42
N PHE A 9 0.53 7.47 4.50
CA PHE A 9 -0.01 7.94 5.77
C PHE A 9 -0.60 6.80 6.60
N LYS A 10 -1.41 5.91 6.00
CA LYS A 10 -1.92 4.71 6.71
C LYS A 10 -0.79 3.85 7.28
N ARG A 11 0.32 3.69 6.56
CA ARG A 11 1.49 2.96 7.10
C ARG A 11 2.10 3.67 8.31
N LEU A 12 2.25 4.99 8.24
CA LEU A 12 2.82 5.79 9.33
C LEU A 12 1.90 5.83 10.55
N GLU A 13 0.58 5.89 10.37
CA GLU A 13 -0.43 5.78 11.45
C GLU A 13 -0.33 4.45 12.21
N LYS A 14 0.05 3.36 11.53
CA LYS A 14 0.33 2.06 12.16
C LYS A 14 1.74 1.99 12.79
N GLY A 15 2.54 3.05 12.72
CA GLY A 15 3.90 3.09 13.27
C GLY A 15 4.88 2.17 12.54
N LEU A 16 4.61 1.79 11.29
CA LEU A 16 5.41 0.80 10.56
C LEU A 16 6.43 1.48 9.64
N THR A 17 7.66 0.97 9.62
CA THR A 17 8.60 1.18 8.51
C THR A 17 8.16 0.40 7.28
N GLN A 18 8.73 0.71 6.10
CA GLN A 18 8.45 -0.08 4.88
C GLN A 18 8.87 -1.55 5.03
N THR A 19 10.00 -1.80 5.70
CA THR A 19 10.51 -3.15 6.01
C THR A 19 9.60 -3.92 6.96
N GLN A 20 9.07 -3.26 7.98
CA GLN A 20 8.11 -3.88 8.90
C GLN A 20 6.77 -4.16 8.20
N LEU A 21 6.30 -3.26 7.32
CA LEU A 21 5.11 -3.53 6.52
C LEU A 21 5.32 -4.72 5.57
N ARG A 22 6.49 -4.81 4.93
CA ARG A 22 6.88 -5.95 4.08
C ARG A 22 6.75 -7.27 4.83
N GLU A 23 7.32 -7.34 6.03
CA GLU A 23 7.30 -8.53 6.89
C GLU A 23 5.88 -8.88 7.32
N LYS A 24 5.10 -7.87 7.75
CA LYS A 24 3.71 -8.05 8.17
C LYS A 24 2.81 -8.51 7.02
N ALA A 25 2.94 -7.91 5.84
CA ALA A 25 2.12 -8.23 4.67
C ALA A 25 2.64 -9.42 3.85
N LYS A 26 3.85 -9.93 4.13
CA LYS A 26 4.52 -10.99 3.35
C LYS A 26 4.51 -10.68 1.84
N THR A 27 5.03 -9.49 1.51
CA THR A 27 5.12 -8.97 0.13
C THR A 27 6.53 -8.46 -0.18
N SER A 28 6.77 -7.98 -1.39
CA SER A 28 8.03 -7.34 -1.78
C SER A 28 8.15 -5.93 -1.22
N ILE A 29 9.35 -5.57 -0.74
CA ILE A 29 9.68 -4.19 -0.38
C ILE A 29 9.52 -3.24 -1.56
N GLN A 30 9.85 -3.71 -2.77
CA GLN A 30 9.79 -2.91 -3.98
C GLN A 30 8.35 -2.51 -4.30
N ALA A 31 7.37 -3.40 -4.06
CA ALA A 31 5.97 -3.09 -4.24
C ALA A 31 5.52 -1.94 -3.33
N ILE A 32 5.94 -1.95 -2.05
CA ILE A 32 5.64 -0.89 -1.08
C ILE A 32 6.28 0.44 -1.53
N VAL A 33 7.55 0.40 -1.91
CA VAL A 33 8.28 1.59 -2.38
C VAL A 33 7.63 2.17 -3.63
N ASP A 34 7.28 1.32 -4.59
CA ASP A 34 6.66 1.73 -5.86
C ASP A 34 5.27 2.33 -5.66
N ILE A 35 4.46 1.75 -4.77
CA ILE A 35 3.15 2.31 -4.37
C ILE A 35 3.34 3.70 -3.77
N GLU A 36 4.22 3.87 -2.78
CA GLU A 36 4.42 5.18 -2.12
C GLU A 36 4.99 6.24 -3.07
N ARG A 37 5.77 5.79 -4.03
CA ARG A 37 6.29 6.59 -5.15
C ARG A 37 5.24 6.89 -6.21
N GLY A 38 4.03 6.35 -6.09
CA GLY A 38 2.90 6.57 -6.98
C GLY A 38 3.05 5.93 -8.36
N LYS A 39 3.79 4.82 -8.46
CA LYS A 39 3.72 3.97 -9.66
C LYS A 39 2.34 3.31 -9.74
N SER A 40 1.91 3.00 -10.96
CA SER A 40 0.65 2.27 -11.19
C SER A 40 0.64 0.92 -10.45
N ILE A 41 -0.54 0.57 -9.95
CA ILE A 41 -0.80 -0.71 -9.29
C ILE A 41 -1.35 -1.78 -10.25
N ASP A 42 -1.57 -1.46 -11.52
CA ASP A 42 -2.24 -2.34 -12.50
C ASP A 42 -1.45 -3.64 -12.74
N GLY A 43 -0.12 -3.59 -12.55
CA GLY A 43 0.76 -4.76 -12.64
C GLY A 43 0.88 -5.57 -11.34
N LEU A 44 0.28 -5.13 -10.23
CA LEU A 44 0.34 -5.84 -8.96
C LEU A 44 -0.75 -6.90 -8.87
N ARG A 45 -0.36 -8.09 -8.38
CA ARG A 45 -1.33 -9.15 -8.09
C ARG A 45 -2.35 -8.65 -7.07
N VAL A 46 -3.64 -8.90 -7.32
CA VAL A 46 -4.74 -8.57 -6.40
C VAL A 46 -4.48 -9.10 -4.99
N GLY A 47 -3.88 -10.29 -4.87
CA GLY A 47 -3.48 -10.86 -3.57
C GLY A 47 -2.47 -10.00 -2.80
N THR A 48 -1.56 -9.30 -3.48
CA THR A 48 -0.63 -8.35 -2.87
C THR A 48 -1.36 -7.14 -2.30
N LEU A 49 -2.30 -6.57 -3.07
CA LEU A 49 -3.12 -5.44 -2.63
C LEU A 49 -3.93 -5.80 -1.38
N LYS A 50 -4.58 -6.97 -1.37
CA LYS A 50 -5.35 -7.48 -0.22
C LYS A 50 -4.48 -7.69 1.02
N LYS A 51 -3.27 -8.24 0.86
CA LYS A 51 -2.33 -8.43 1.98
C LYS A 51 -1.88 -7.11 2.58
N LEU A 52 -1.57 -6.12 1.75
CA LEU A 52 -1.18 -4.78 2.18
C LEU A 52 -2.33 -4.08 2.92
N ALA A 53 -3.54 -4.11 2.36
CA ALA A 53 -4.73 -3.58 3.00
C ALA A 53 -4.97 -4.21 4.38
N LYS A 54 -4.92 -5.55 4.46
CA LYS A 54 -5.05 -6.27 5.74
C LYS A 54 -3.96 -5.89 6.75
N ALA A 55 -2.70 -5.75 6.31
CA ALA A 55 -1.60 -5.39 7.21
C ALA A 55 -1.73 -3.96 7.78
N LEU A 56 -2.37 -3.08 7.00
CA LEU A 56 -2.68 -1.70 7.35
C LEU A 56 -4.06 -1.53 7.98
N ASP A 57 -4.82 -2.62 8.18
CA ASP A 57 -6.13 -2.64 8.83
C ASP A 57 -7.12 -1.69 8.16
N THR A 58 -7.22 -1.82 6.85
CA THR A 58 -8.02 -0.99 5.94
C THR A 58 -8.46 -1.83 4.75
N THR A 59 -9.26 -1.26 3.85
CA THR A 59 -9.65 -1.93 2.59
C THR A 59 -8.74 -1.55 1.41
N VAL A 60 -8.78 -2.35 0.34
CA VAL A 60 -8.07 -2.04 -0.92
C VAL A 60 -8.69 -0.78 -1.54
N GLN A 61 -10.01 -0.68 -1.50
CA GLN A 61 -10.82 0.47 -1.90
C GLN A 61 -10.29 1.74 -1.22
N GLU A 62 -10.23 1.73 0.10
CA GLU A 62 -9.73 2.88 0.85
C GLU A 62 -8.25 3.19 0.55
N LEU A 63 -7.39 2.22 0.23
CA LEU A 63 -5.98 2.53 -0.05
C LEU A 63 -5.71 3.08 -1.45
N PHE A 64 -6.49 2.66 -2.45
CA PHE A 64 -6.14 2.83 -3.86
C PHE A 64 -7.21 3.52 -4.69
N PHE A 65 -8.42 3.65 -4.17
CA PHE A 65 -9.54 4.25 -4.86
C PHE A 65 -10.08 5.43 -4.01
N SER A 66 -10.51 6.48 -4.69
CA SER A 66 -11.31 7.57 -4.13
C SER A 66 -12.76 7.37 -4.53
N ASP A 67 -13.70 7.90 -3.74
CA ASP A 67 -15.13 7.92 -4.09
C ASP A 67 -15.44 8.84 -5.29
N GLU A 68 -14.41 9.53 -5.81
CA GLU A 68 -14.44 10.25 -7.09
C GLU A 68 -13.67 9.44 -8.15
N GLU A 69 -14.28 8.35 -8.63
CA GLU A 69 -14.15 7.83 -10.00
C GLU A 69 -15.37 6.99 -10.38
#